data_AF-A0A6G4X8U2-F1
#
_entry.id   AF-A0A6G4X8U2-F1
#
_cell.length_a   1.000
_cell.length_b   1.000
_cell.length_c   1.000
_cell.angle_alpha   90.00
_cell.angle_beta   90.00
_cell.angle_gamma   90.00
#
_symmetry.space_group_name_H-M   'P 1'
#
loop_
_entity.id
_entity.type
_entity.pdbx_description
1 polymer ?
#
loop_
_entity_poly.entity_id
_entity_poly.type
_entity_poly.pdbx_seq_one_letter_code
_entity_poly.pdbx_strand_id
1 'polypeptide(L)'
;LRHNATADEPARLATAVLSRKQPDVQAFTRALAQLHTSGTAVDWAPWFPVDPAPQPVDLPTYAFQRERYWLTPDPGTPTSASGGHGDGNDTAFWDAVEREDVEALSRTLGSPAEQRPVLGELLPTLSAWLRQDRERSVLASWRYQSAWLRLPEPARPALQGTWLVLAPADGEGADHPVDHPAVRTALRALSEHGAEPLLQSVSTAGPGREALARQLREATAGTAPAGILSLLPLDETAHPGHPELPGGLAATTVLLQALDEAGLDAPLWCLTQGAVAVSATDPLTSPAQAQTWGLGRVAALEHPHRWG
;
A
#
# COMPACT_ATOMS: atom_id res chain seq x y z
N LEU A 1 -26.42 -18.09 -25.23
CA LEU A 1 -26.21 -18.22 -26.68
C LEU A 1 -25.74 -16.87 -27.21
N ARG A 2 -24.43 -16.76 -27.48
CA ARG A 2 -23.82 -15.60 -28.12
C ARG A 2 -24.10 -15.69 -29.62
N HIS A 3 -24.47 -14.57 -30.24
CA HIS A 3 -24.32 -14.39 -31.67
C HIS A 3 -23.82 -12.96 -31.90
N ASN A 4 -22.59 -12.85 -32.41
CA ASN A 4 -22.08 -11.62 -32.98
C ASN A 4 -22.70 -11.44 -34.36
N ALA A 5 -23.31 -10.29 -34.61
CA ALA A 5 -23.55 -9.79 -35.95
C ALA A 5 -23.21 -8.30 -35.97
N THR A 6 -22.36 -7.93 -36.91
CA THR A 6 -21.86 -6.59 -37.20
C THR A 6 -22.94 -5.70 -37.82
N ALA A 7 -23.19 -4.53 -37.24
CA ALA A 7 -23.71 -3.35 -37.91
C ALA A 7 -23.36 -2.10 -37.07
N ASP A 8 -22.74 -1.11 -37.71
CA ASP A 8 -22.44 0.21 -37.17
C ASP A 8 -23.73 1.05 -37.10
N GLU A 9 -24.63 0.64 -36.20
CA GLU A 9 -25.73 1.46 -35.70
C GLU A 9 -25.35 1.94 -34.29
N PRO A 10 -25.66 3.19 -33.90
CA PRO A 10 -25.45 3.62 -32.53
C PRO A 10 -26.18 2.64 -31.61
N ALA A 11 -25.42 1.97 -30.73
CA ALA A 11 -25.94 0.96 -29.82
C ALA A 11 -27.10 1.56 -29.03
N ARG A 12 -28.34 1.23 -29.42
CA ARG A 12 -29.53 1.78 -28.78
C ARG A 12 -29.62 1.19 -27.38
N LEU A 13 -29.32 1.99 -26.37
CA LEU A 13 -29.48 1.59 -24.98
C LEU A 13 -30.98 1.59 -24.64
N ALA A 14 -31.55 0.40 -24.42
CA ALA A 14 -32.85 0.24 -23.80
C ALA A 14 -32.64 -0.21 -22.36
N THR A 15 -33.08 0.58 -21.39
CA THR A 15 -33.03 0.24 -19.96
C THR A 15 -34.43 0.19 -19.36
N ALA A 16 -34.67 -0.78 -18.48
CA ALA A 16 -35.94 -0.95 -17.81
C ALA A 16 -35.98 -0.08 -16.55
N VAL A 17 -36.94 0.84 -16.52
CA VAL A 17 -37.13 1.80 -15.41
C VAL A 17 -37.84 1.16 -14.21
N LEU A 18 -38.49 0.00 -14.42
CA LEU A 18 -39.20 -0.76 -13.39
C LEU A 18 -38.83 -2.25 -13.47
N SER A 19 -38.74 -2.91 -12.33
CA SER A 19 -38.46 -4.35 -12.25
C SER A 19 -39.21 -4.98 -11.09
N ARG A 20 -39.94 -6.07 -11.35
CA ARG A 20 -40.61 -6.84 -10.28
C ARG A 20 -39.64 -7.45 -9.26
N LYS A 21 -38.34 -7.50 -9.57
CA LYS A 21 -37.29 -8.10 -8.73
C LYS A 21 -36.60 -7.10 -7.80
N GLN A 22 -36.85 -5.80 -7.93
CA GLN A 22 -36.14 -4.75 -7.17
C GLN A 22 -37.10 -3.63 -6.75
N PRO A 23 -36.82 -2.93 -5.63
CA PRO A 23 -37.56 -1.72 -5.26
C PRO A 23 -37.49 -0.65 -6.36
N ASP A 24 -38.60 0.06 -6.58
CA ASP A 24 -38.77 1.00 -7.70
C ASP A 24 -37.67 2.07 -7.78
N VAL A 25 -37.27 2.62 -6.63
CA VAL A 25 -36.18 3.62 -6.56
C VAL A 25 -34.85 3.05 -7.06
N GLN A 26 -34.51 1.81 -6.70
CA GLN A 26 -33.26 1.19 -7.13
C GLN A 26 -33.26 0.85 -8.62
N ALA A 27 -34.40 0.40 -9.16
CA ALA A 27 -34.56 0.14 -10.59
C ALA A 27 -34.44 1.44 -11.39
N PHE A 28 -35.06 2.52 -10.92
CA PHE A 28 -35.03 3.85 -11.51
C PHE A 28 -33.61 4.46 -11.52
N THR A 29 -32.93 4.50 -10.36
CA THR A 29 -31.57 5.04 -10.26
C THR A 29 -30.58 4.25 -11.12
N ARG A 30 -30.75 2.93 -11.22
CA ARG A 30 -29.93 2.08 -12.09
C ARG A 30 -30.13 2.39 -13.56
N ALA A 31 -31.37 2.63 -13.99
CA ALA A 31 -31.68 3.04 -15.36
C ALA A 31 -31.04 4.40 -15.70
N LEU A 32 -31.13 5.38 -14.79
CA LEU A 32 -30.47 6.68 -14.96
C LEU A 32 -28.95 6.57 -15.00
N ALA A 33 -28.35 5.73 -14.15
CA ALA A 33 -26.90 5.50 -14.16
C ALA A 33 -26.44 4.86 -15.48
N GLN A 34 -27.20 3.92 -16.04
CA GLN A 34 -26.90 3.31 -17.35
C GLN A 34 -26.99 4.33 -18.49
N LEU A 35 -27.98 5.22 -18.47
CA LEU A 35 -28.09 6.31 -19.43
C LEU A 35 -26.89 7.26 -19.34
N HIS A 36 -26.51 7.64 -18.12
CA HIS A 36 -25.36 8.52 -17.88
C HIS A 36 -24.04 7.91 -18.38
N THR A 37 -23.76 6.64 -18.06
CA THR A 37 -22.53 5.97 -18.53
C THR A 37 -22.52 5.68 -20.04
N SER A 38 -23.69 5.70 -20.70
CA SER A 38 -23.79 5.64 -22.16
C SER A 38 -23.62 7.00 -22.85
N GLY A 39 -23.34 8.06 -22.10
CA GLY A 39 -23.11 9.41 -22.63
C GLY A 39 -24.37 10.29 -22.71
N THR A 40 -25.51 9.83 -22.19
CA THR A 40 -26.71 10.68 -22.09
C THR A 40 -26.56 11.65 -20.93
N ALA A 41 -26.75 12.95 -21.18
CA ALA A 41 -26.80 13.94 -20.12
C ALA A 41 -28.00 13.68 -19.20
N VAL A 42 -27.73 13.41 -17.93
CA VAL A 42 -28.74 13.24 -16.88
C VAL A 42 -28.52 14.34 -15.86
N ASP A 43 -29.57 15.11 -15.56
CA ASP A 43 -29.53 16.10 -14.49
C ASP A 43 -29.69 15.40 -13.13
N TRP A 44 -28.61 15.43 -12.35
CA TRP A 44 -28.56 14.85 -11.01
C TRP A 44 -28.85 15.87 -9.91
N ALA A 45 -29.02 17.16 -10.22
CA ALA A 45 -29.22 18.22 -9.23
C ALA A 45 -30.45 17.96 -8.30
N PRO A 46 -31.60 17.46 -8.79
CA PRO A 46 -32.75 17.16 -7.93
C PRO A 46 -32.50 16.00 -6.95
N TRP A 47 -31.51 15.14 -7.22
CA TRP A 47 -31.17 13.98 -6.39
C TRP A 47 -30.37 14.36 -5.15
N PHE A 48 -29.69 15.51 -5.18
CA PHE A 48 -28.87 16.01 -4.08
C PHE A 48 -29.39 17.39 -3.60
N PRO A 49 -30.51 17.43 -2.86
CA PRO A 49 -31.14 18.67 -2.41
C PRO A 49 -30.40 19.28 -1.20
N VAL A 50 -29.11 19.57 -1.35
CA VAL A 50 -28.25 20.18 -0.32
C VAL A 50 -27.75 21.53 -0.83
N ASP A 51 -27.68 22.53 0.05
CA ASP A 51 -27.12 23.86 -0.24
C ASP A 51 -25.80 24.04 0.54
N PRO A 52 -24.65 24.22 -0.14
CA PRO A 52 -24.47 24.29 -1.60
C PRO A 52 -24.60 22.94 -2.31
N ALA A 53 -25.03 22.98 -3.57
CA ALA A 53 -25.14 21.80 -4.41
C ALA A 53 -23.76 21.10 -4.53
N PRO A 54 -23.69 19.75 -4.47
CA PRO A 54 -22.43 19.03 -4.63
C PRO A 54 -21.83 19.32 -6.00
N GLN A 55 -20.54 19.64 -6.05
CA GLN A 55 -19.84 19.75 -7.33
C GLN A 55 -19.46 18.35 -7.82
N PRO A 56 -19.85 17.95 -9.03
CA PRO A 56 -19.34 16.72 -9.64
C PRO A 56 -17.83 16.88 -9.83
N VAL A 57 -17.06 16.05 -9.16
CA VAL A 57 -15.62 15.92 -9.40
C VAL A 57 -15.40 14.76 -10.36
N ASP A 58 -14.50 14.94 -11.32
CA ASP A 58 -14.06 13.81 -12.14
C ASP A 58 -13.45 12.75 -11.23
N LEU A 59 -13.91 11.52 -11.37
CA LEU A 59 -13.28 10.40 -10.69
C LEU A 59 -11.81 10.34 -11.15
N PRO A 60 -10.83 10.18 -10.25
CA PRO A 60 -9.46 9.95 -10.64
C PRO A 60 -9.44 8.79 -11.67
N THR A 61 -8.82 9.00 -12.82
CA THR A 61 -8.69 8.02 -13.91
C THR A 61 -7.90 6.75 -13.52
N TYR A 62 -7.51 6.64 -12.25
CA TYR A 62 -6.57 5.69 -11.70
C TYR A 62 -7.10 4.24 -11.61
N ALA A 63 -8.41 3.99 -11.74
CA ALA A 63 -8.94 2.63 -11.65
C ALA A 63 -8.81 1.80 -12.94
N PHE A 64 -8.50 2.39 -14.10
CA PHE A 64 -8.57 1.68 -15.40
C PHE A 64 -7.45 1.96 -16.40
N GLN A 65 -6.41 2.72 -16.04
CA GLN A 65 -5.15 2.64 -16.79
C GLN A 65 -4.54 1.27 -16.49
N ARG A 66 -4.58 0.38 -17.49
CA ARG A 66 -3.99 -0.97 -17.45
C ARG A 66 -2.45 -0.95 -17.45
N GLU A 67 -1.84 0.05 -16.83
CA GLU A 67 -0.40 0.05 -16.60
C GLU A 67 -0.13 -0.71 -15.31
N ARG A 68 0.57 -1.84 -15.46
CA ARG A 68 1.06 -2.64 -14.32
C ARG A 68 2.12 -1.83 -13.58
N TYR A 69 1.70 -1.16 -12.52
CA TYR A 69 2.59 -0.41 -11.61
C TYR A 69 3.21 -1.28 -10.49
N TRP A 70 2.98 -2.60 -10.52
CA TRP A 70 3.73 -3.52 -9.66
C TRP A 70 5.19 -3.59 -10.13
N LEU A 71 6.12 -3.58 -9.17
CA LEU A 71 7.54 -3.89 -9.41
C LEU A 71 7.62 -5.10 -10.32
N THR A 72 7.99 -4.87 -11.58
CA THR A 72 8.21 -5.96 -12.52
C THR A 72 9.52 -6.58 -12.08
N PRO A 73 9.54 -7.87 -11.67
CA PRO A 73 10.78 -8.49 -11.24
C PRO A 73 11.79 -8.38 -12.38
N ASP A 74 12.99 -7.92 -12.05
CA ASP A 74 14.09 -7.80 -12.99
C ASP A 74 14.31 -9.19 -13.65
N PRO A 75 14.25 -9.31 -14.99
CA PRO A 75 14.45 -10.59 -15.68
C PRO A 75 15.83 -11.21 -15.41
N GLY A 76 16.74 -10.49 -14.75
CA GLY A 76 18.04 -10.98 -14.30
C GLY A 76 18.08 -11.66 -12.94
N THR A 77 16.99 -11.68 -12.15
CA THR A 77 17.01 -12.36 -10.83
C THR A 77 16.52 -13.78 -11.01
N PRO A 78 17.38 -14.82 -10.87
CA PRO A 78 16.89 -16.19 -10.82
C PRO A 78 16.05 -16.32 -9.54
N THR A 79 14.73 -16.30 -9.71
CA THR A 79 13.83 -16.91 -8.73
C THR A 79 14.22 -18.37 -8.67
N SER A 80 15.06 -18.72 -7.69
CA SER A 80 15.24 -20.09 -7.24
C SER A 80 13.96 -20.51 -6.52
N ALA A 81 12.86 -20.58 -7.26
CA ALA A 81 11.82 -21.55 -7.00
C ALA A 81 12.43 -22.89 -7.41
N SER A 82 12.92 -23.63 -6.42
CA SER A 82 13.19 -25.05 -6.59
C SER A 82 11.94 -25.74 -7.13
N GLY A 83 12.00 -26.14 -8.41
CA GLY A 83 10.94 -26.84 -9.14
C GLY A 83 11.09 -26.84 -10.66
N GLY A 84 11.95 -25.99 -11.24
CA GLY A 84 12.21 -25.98 -12.69
C GLY A 84 13.39 -26.88 -13.10
N HIS A 85 13.20 -28.19 -13.15
CA HIS A 85 13.94 -29.10 -14.03
C HIS A 85 12.95 -30.03 -14.72
N GLY A 86 11.98 -29.45 -15.42
CA GLY A 86 11.16 -30.20 -16.35
C GLY A 86 11.94 -30.35 -17.66
N ASP A 87 12.78 -31.38 -17.78
CA ASP A 87 13.14 -31.87 -19.11
C ASP A 87 11.84 -32.10 -19.90
N GLY A 88 11.84 -31.98 -21.22
CA GLY A 88 10.61 -32.11 -22.02
C GLY A 88 9.81 -33.40 -21.77
N ASN A 89 10.48 -34.44 -21.26
CA ASN A 89 9.87 -35.70 -20.81
C ASN A 89 9.02 -35.56 -19.53
N ASP A 90 9.45 -34.75 -18.56
CA ASP A 90 8.70 -34.46 -17.33
C ASP A 90 7.44 -33.65 -17.64
N THR A 91 7.54 -32.65 -18.53
CA THR A 91 6.37 -31.91 -19.01
C THR A 91 5.38 -32.82 -19.73
N ALA A 92 5.84 -33.66 -20.66
CA ALA A 92 4.98 -34.58 -21.41
C ALA A 92 4.33 -35.66 -20.51
N PHE A 93 5.02 -36.08 -19.44
CA PHE A 93 4.48 -37.00 -18.43
C PHE A 93 3.31 -36.35 -17.67
N TRP A 94 3.52 -35.16 -17.09
CA TRP A 94 2.47 -34.49 -16.31
C TRP A 94 1.28 -34.05 -17.16
N ASP A 95 1.52 -33.66 -18.41
CA ASP A 95 0.48 -33.34 -19.38
C ASP A 95 -0.42 -34.55 -19.73
N ALA A 96 0.12 -35.77 -19.72
CA ALA A 96 -0.63 -37.00 -19.94
C ALA A 96 -1.43 -37.39 -18.68
N VAL A 97 -0.84 -37.21 -17.49
CA VAL A 97 -1.53 -37.42 -16.20
C VAL A 97 -2.71 -36.46 -16.04
N GLU A 98 -2.53 -35.18 -16.37
CA GLU A 98 -3.59 -34.17 -16.25
C GLU A 98 -4.77 -34.40 -17.20
N ARG A 99 -4.50 -34.84 -18.44
CA ARG A 99 -5.53 -35.12 -19.45
C ARG A 99 -6.18 -36.50 -19.29
N GLU A 100 -5.75 -37.27 -18.29
CA GLU A 100 -6.15 -38.66 -18.09
C GLU A 100 -5.92 -39.52 -19.36
N ASP A 101 -4.81 -39.26 -20.06
CA ASP A 101 -4.43 -39.95 -21.31
C ASP A 101 -3.50 -41.13 -21.03
N VAL A 102 -4.10 -42.32 -20.88
CA VAL A 102 -3.40 -43.59 -20.62
C VAL A 102 -2.42 -43.97 -21.75
N GLU A 103 -2.73 -43.64 -23.01
CA GLU A 103 -1.90 -43.98 -24.16
C GLU A 103 -0.67 -43.07 -24.24
N ALA A 104 -0.84 -41.77 -24.01
CA ALA A 104 0.27 -40.83 -23.91
C ALA A 104 1.18 -41.18 -22.73
N LEU A 105 0.61 -41.47 -21.56
CA LEU A 105 1.38 -41.85 -20.37
C LEU A 105 2.18 -43.15 -20.61
N SER A 106 1.58 -44.16 -21.24
CA SER A 106 2.24 -45.43 -21.55
C SER A 106 3.41 -45.26 -22.51
N ARG A 107 3.29 -44.36 -23.50
CA ARG A 107 4.39 -44.01 -24.42
C ARG A 107 5.53 -43.29 -23.70
N THR A 108 5.21 -42.33 -22.83
CA THR A 108 6.21 -41.56 -22.08
C THR A 108 6.98 -42.45 -21.08
N LEU A 109 6.31 -43.43 -20.46
CA LEU A 109 6.93 -44.39 -19.52
C LEU A 109 7.60 -45.59 -20.20
N GLY A 110 7.38 -45.82 -21.50
CA GLY A 110 7.83 -47.03 -22.18
C GLY A 110 7.18 -48.32 -21.64
N SER A 111 5.94 -48.23 -21.12
CA SER A 111 5.27 -49.33 -20.43
C SER A 111 4.66 -50.36 -21.41
N PRO A 112 4.78 -51.68 -21.17
CA PRO A 112 4.16 -52.73 -21.97
C PRO A 112 2.62 -52.62 -22.01
N ALA A 113 2.00 -53.09 -23.09
CA ALA A 113 0.55 -53.02 -23.29
C ALA A 113 -0.27 -53.71 -22.16
N GLU A 114 0.31 -54.72 -21.52
CA GLU A 114 -0.28 -55.49 -20.41
C GLU A 114 -0.50 -54.64 -19.13
N GLN A 115 0.25 -53.55 -18.96
CA GLN A 115 0.18 -52.68 -17.77
C GLN A 115 -0.78 -51.49 -17.95
N ARG A 116 -1.34 -51.28 -19.14
CA ARG A 116 -2.28 -50.18 -19.44
C ARG A 116 -3.54 -50.18 -18.57
N PRO A 117 -4.18 -51.32 -18.25
CA PRO A 117 -5.37 -51.33 -17.40
C PRO A 117 -5.07 -50.80 -16.00
N VAL A 118 -3.91 -51.16 -15.43
CA VAL A 118 -3.44 -50.70 -14.11
C VAL A 118 -3.19 -49.20 -14.11
N LEU A 119 -2.59 -48.66 -15.17
CA LEU A 119 -2.40 -47.22 -15.34
C LEU A 119 -3.75 -46.48 -15.42
N GLY A 120 -4.72 -47.04 -16.15
CA GLY A 120 -6.07 -46.48 -16.25
C GLY A 120 -6.83 -46.41 -14.92
N GLU A 121 -6.62 -47.38 -14.02
CA GLU A 121 -7.23 -47.37 -12.68
C GLU A 121 -6.64 -46.29 -11.76
N LEU A 122 -5.34 -45.99 -11.87
CA LEU A 122 -4.65 -45.02 -11.02
C LEU A 122 -4.71 -43.58 -11.54
N LEU A 123 -4.93 -43.40 -12.83
CA LEU A 123 -4.81 -42.10 -13.51
C LEU A 123 -5.76 -41.02 -12.96
N PRO A 124 -7.05 -41.31 -12.67
CA PRO A 124 -7.95 -40.31 -12.09
C PRO A 124 -7.49 -39.83 -10.71
N THR A 125 -6.93 -40.72 -9.88
CA THR A 125 -6.38 -40.36 -8.56
C THR A 125 -5.15 -39.47 -8.69
N LEU A 126 -4.23 -39.79 -9.61
CA LEU A 126 -3.05 -38.97 -9.88
C LEU A 126 -3.41 -37.61 -10.48
N SER A 127 -4.38 -37.56 -11.40
CA SER A 127 -4.93 -36.34 -11.99
C SER A 127 -5.57 -35.44 -10.92
N ALA A 128 -6.36 -36.01 -10.01
CA ALA A 128 -6.97 -35.27 -8.90
C ALA A 128 -5.91 -34.72 -7.93
N TRP A 129 -4.89 -35.53 -7.59
CA TRP A 129 -3.78 -35.10 -6.74
C TRP A 129 -2.98 -33.95 -7.39
N LEU A 130 -2.63 -34.06 -8.67
CA LEU A 130 -1.88 -33.03 -9.38
C LEU A 130 -2.66 -31.72 -9.47
N ARG A 131 -3.97 -31.78 -9.75
CA ARG A 131 -4.85 -30.60 -9.73
C ARG A 131 -4.84 -29.92 -8.37
N GLN A 132 -4.99 -30.68 -7.29
CA GLN A 132 -4.95 -30.15 -5.93
C GLN A 132 -3.59 -29.55 -5.56
N ASP A 133 -2.49 -30.18 -5.99
CA ASP A 133 -1.14 -29.67 -5.76
C ASP A 133 -0.87 -28.37 -6.51
N ARG A 134 -1.33 -28.27 -7.78
CA ARG A 134 -1.26 -27.03 -8.57
C ARG A 134 -2.10 -25.92 -7.96
N GLU A 135 -3.32 -26.21 -7.53
CA GLU A 135 -4.16 -25.25 -6.80
C GLU A 135 -3.45 -24.72 -5.55
N ARG A 136 -2.85 -25.61 -4.75
CA ARG A 136 -2.07 -25.23 -3.57
C ARG A 136 -0.83 -24.42 -3.92
N SER A 137 -0.12 -24.77 -4.98
CA SER A 137 1.06 -24.05 -5.45
C SER A 137 0.71 -22.65 -5.95
N VAL A 138 -0.39 -22.51 -6.69
CA VAL A 138 -0.92 -21.20 -7.09
C VAL A 138 -1.26 -20.36 -5.87
N LEU A 139 -1.99 -20.93 -4.90
CA LEU A 139 -2.29 -20.24 -3.64
C LEU A 139 -1.03 -19.88 -2.84
N ALA A 140 -0.03 -20.75 -2.81
CA ALA A 140 1.25 -20.49 -2.16
C ALA A 140 2.02 -19.35 -2.83
N SER A 141 1.97 -19.26 -4.16
CA SER A 141 2.62 -18.18 -4.93
C SER A 141 2.03 -16.78 -4.67
N TRP A 142 0.84 -16.71 -4.09
CA TRP A 142 0.19 -15.45 -3.71
C TRP A 142 0.51 -15.03 -2.27
N ARG A 143 1.23 -15.85 -1.50
CA ARG A 143 1.53 -15.58 -0.10
C ARG A 143 2.86 -14.84 0.01
N TYR A 144 2.80 -13.67 0.64
CA TYR A 144 3.95 -12.86 0.97
C TYR A 144 3.99 -12.61 2.48
N GLN A 145 5.19 -12.38 2.99
CA GLN A 145 5.41 -11.93 4.36
C GLN A 145 6.47 -10.83 4.36
N SER A 146 6.31 -9.85 5.25
CA SER A 146 7.35 -8.86 5.51
C SER A 146 8.47 -9.51 6.32
N ALA A 147 9.71 -9.33 5.88
CA ALA A 147 10.90 -9.81 6.57
C ALA A 147 11.90 -8.66 6.73
N TRP A 148 12.61 -8.66 7.86
CA TRP A 148 13.65 -7.69 8.16
C TRP A 148 15.01 -8.32 7.89
N LEU A 149 15.77 -7.72 6.97
CA LEU A 149 17.12 -8.17 6.63
C LEU A 149 18.14 -7.25 7.27
N ARG A 150 19.20 -7.84 7.86
CA ARG A 150 20.32 -7.07 8.40
C ARG A 150 21.10 -6.45 7.24
N LEU A 151 21.23 -5.13 7.25
CA LEU A 151 22.14 -4.40 6.37
C LEU A 151 23.54 -4.29 7.01
N PRO A 152 24.62 -4.26 6.22
CA PRO A 152 25.95 -3.99 6.74
C PRO A 152 26.01 -2.59 7.34
N GLU A 153 26.72 -2.45 8.46
CA GLU A 153 26.88 -1.15 9.11
C GLU A 153 27.80 -0.27 8.26
N PRO A 154 27.33 0.90 7.78
CA PRO A 154 28.19 1.82 7.05
C PRO A 154 29.30 2.34 7.97
N ALA A 155 30.46 2.71 7.40
CA ALA A 155 31.46 3.49 8.13
C ALA A 155 30.79 4.74 8.71
N ARG A 156 31.17 5.16 9.94
CA ARG A 156 30.50 6.24 10.69
C ARG A 156 30.10 7.40 9.76
N PRO A 157 28.81 7.54 9.42
CA PRO A 157 28.37 8.64 8.58
C PRO A 157 28.53 9.92 9.38
N ALA A 158 29.24 10.90 8.81
CA ALA A 158 29.25 12.25 9.36
C ALA A 158 28.01 12.97 8.82
N LEU A 159 27.03 13.19 9.69
CA LEU A 159 25.94 14.12 9.40
C LEU A 159 26.53 15.53 9.33
N GLN A 160 25.95 16.38 8.51
CA GLN A 160 26.40 17.75 8.32
C GLN A 160 25.22 18.71 8.41
N GLY A 161 25.52 19.95 8.81
CA GLY A 161 24.55 21.03 8.87
C GLY A 161 23.53 20.91 9.99
N THR A 162 22.54 21.80 9.93
CA THR A 162 21.46 21.86 10.92
C THR A 162 20.40 20.81 10.63
N TRP A 163 19.94 20.09 11.66
CA TRP A 163 18.85 19.13 11.56
C TRP A 163 17.66 19.61 12.37
N LEU A 164 16.52 19.80 11.72
CA LEU A 164 15.29 20.20 12.41
C LEU A 164 14.68 18.97 13.09
N VAL A 165 14.53 19.00 14.41
CA VAL A 165 13.97 17.90 15.19
C VAL A 165 12.60 18.32 15.71
N LEU A 166 11.54 17.62 15.31
CA LEU A 166 10.16 17.93 15.70
C LEU A 166 9.71 16.95 16.78
N ALA A 167 9.45 17.45 17.99
CA ALA A 167 8.93 16.67 19.10
C ALA A 167 7.48 17.07 19.40
N PRO A 168 6.61 16.13 19.82
CA PRO A 168 5.25 16.47 20.19
C PRO A 168 5.26 17.36 21.44
N ALA A 169 4.47 18.43 21.41
CA ALA A 169 4.24 19.31 22.55
C ALA A 169 3.18 18.75 23.50
N ASP A 170 2.30 17.88 22.99
CA ASP A 170 1.19 17.26 23.70
C ASP A 170 1.47 15.75 23.81
N GLY A 171 1.23 15.12 24.98
CA GLY A 171 1.50 13.69 25.21
C GLY A 171 2.01 13.34 26.62
N GLU A 172 2.25 12.05 26.90
CA GLU A 172 2.85 11.63 28.17
C GLU A 172 4.31 12.12 28.26
N GLY A 173 4.64 12.91 29.29
CA GLY A 173 5.93 13.60 29.42
C GLY A 173 6.00 15.00 28.79
N ALA A 174 4.85 15.57 28.41
CA ALA A 174 4.73 16.87 27.72
C ALA A 174 5.19 18.10 28.51
N ASP A 175 5.42 18.02 29.83
CA ASP A 175 5.91 19.16 30.61
C ASP A 175 7.23 19.71 30.04
N HIS A 176 8.08 18.81 29.51
CA HIS A 176 9.29 19.15 28.75
C HIS A 176 9.52 18.12 27.64
N PRO A 177 9.35 18.47 26.34
CA PRO A 177 9.58 17.57 25.21
C PRO A 177 11.00 16.95 25.20
N VAL A 178 11.97 17.63 25.79
CA VAL A 178 13.35 17.17 25.97
C VAL A 178 13.46 16.01 26.95
N ASP A 179 12.49 15.79 27.85
CA ASP A 179 12.59 14.74 28.87
C ASP A 179 12.23 13.36 28.32
N HIS A 180 11.54 13.29 27.18
CA HIS A 180 11.23 12.01 26.53
C HIS A 180 12.52 11.28 26.10
N PRO A 181 12.74 10.02 26.49
CA PRO A 181 14.01 9.31 26.27
C PRO A 181 14.39 9.18 24.80
N ALA A 182 13.41 9.00 23.91
CA ALA A 182 13.64 8.94 22.46
C ALA A 182 14.13 10.28 21.90
N VAL A 183 13.58 11.42 22.37
CA VAL A 183 13.99 12.77 21.95
C VAL A 183 15.43 13.02 22.38
N ARG A 184 15.77 12.73 23.64
CA ARG A 184 17.15 12.85 24.15
C ARG A 184 18.13 12.02 23.35
N THR A 185 17.75 10.78 23.05
CA THR A 185 18.60 9.85 22.30
C THR A 185 18.82 10.35 20.88
N ALA A 186 17.77 10.83 20.21
CA ALA A 186 17.87 11.41 18.87
C ALA A 186 18.76 12.66 18.83
N LEU A 187 18.54 13.62 19.74
CA LEU A 187 19.36 14.83 19.83
C LEU A 187 20.84 14.50 20.06
N ARG A 188 21.11 13.61 21.01
CA ARG A 188 22.48 13.16 21.32
C ARG A 188 23.12 12.48 20.12
N ALA A 189 22.41 11.56 19.46
CA ALA A 189 22.92 10.83 18.30
C ALA A 189 23.25 11.78 17.15
N LEU A 190 22.39 12.77 16.85
CA LEU A 190 22.64 13.78 15.83
C LEU A 190 23.93 14.57 16.13
N SER A 191 24.07 15.09 17.37
CA SER A 191 25.27 15.82 17.79
C SER A 191 26.54 14.98 17.77
N GLU A 192 26.49 13.72 18.25
CA GLU A 192 27.64 12.80 18.25
C GLU A 192 28.11 12.43 16.83
N HIS A 193 27.22 12.55 15.84
CA HIS A 193 27.52 12.29 14.43
C HIS A 193 27.75 13.56 13.60
N GLY A 194 27.85 14.74 14.22
CA GLY A 194 28.29 15.99 13.57
C GLY A 194 27.18 16.91 13.05
N ALA A 195 25.91 16.59 13.30
CA ALA A 195 24.79 17.49 13.01
C ALA A 195 24.56 18.50 14.15
N GLU A 196 23.99 19.65 13.81
CA GLU A 196 23.51 20.63 14.78
C GLU A 196 21.98 20.49 14.93
N PRO A 197 21.48 19.82 15.99
CA PRO A 197 20.05 19.63 16.14
C PRO A 197 19.36 20.92 16.59
N LEU A 198 18.33 21.32 15.84
CA LEU A 198 17.41 22.39 16.17
C LEU A 198 16.08 21.78 16.61
N LEU A 199 15.85 21.70 17.92
CA LEU A 199 14.61 21.15 18.47
C LEU A 199 13.46 22.15 18.35
N GLN A 200 12.32 21.69 17.85
CA GLN A 200 11.06 22.41 17.83
C GLN A 200 9.94 21.55 18.42
N SER A 201 9.20 22.16 19.34
CA SER A 201 8.00 21.56 19.92
C SER A 201 6.79 21.86 19.05
N VAL A 202 6.06 20.83 18.65
CA VAL A 202 4.90 20.96 17.74
C VAL A 202 3.68 20.41 18.45
N SER A 203 2.64 21.23 18.58
CA SER A 203 1.35 20.75 19.08
C SER A 203 0.79 19.71 18.10
N THR A 204 0.33 18.59 18.62
CA THR A 204 -0.32 17.54 17.85
C THR A 204 -1.84 17.68 17.89
N ALA A 205 -2.35 18.53 18.79
CA ALA A 205 -3.77 18.79 19.01
C ALA A 205 -4.43 19.73 17.98
N GLY A 206 -3.66 20.35 17.06
CA GLY A 206 -4.25 21.00 15.89
C GLY A 206 -3.60 22.29 15.36
N PRO A 207 -2.29 22.38 15.12
CA PRO A 207 -1.83 23.39 14.18
C PRO A 207 -2.41 23.03 12.80
N GLY A 208 -3.15 23.96 12.19
CA GLY A 208 -3.43 23.85 10.76
C GLY A 208 -2.13 23.97 9.96
N ARG A 209 -2.12 23.46 8.72
CA ARG A 209 -0.93 23.47 7.84
C ARG A 209 -0.24 24.84 7.75
N GLU A 210 -1.01 25.93 7.67
CA GLU A 210 -0.48 27.29 7.57
C GLU A 210 0.22 27.75 8.86
N ALA A 211 -0.33 27.37 10.01
CA ALA A 211 0.24 27.70 11.31
C ALA A 211 1.54 26.93 11.53
N LEU A 212 1.55 25.63 11.20
CA LEU A 212 2.75 24.81 11.25
C LEU A 212 3.81 25.34 10.27
N ALA A 213 3.44 25.65 9.03
CA ALA A 213 4.36 26.19 8.04
C ALA A 213 5.00 27.52 8.47
N ARG A 214 4.23 28.38 9.16
CA ARG A 214 4.77 29.62 9.75
C ARG A 214 5.77 29.32 10.86
N GLN A 215 5.41 28.42 11.78
CA GLN A 215 6.29 28.00 12.87
C GLN A 215 7.60 27.41 12.33
N LEU A 216 7.53 26.56 11.30
CA LEU A 216 8.71 25.97 10.67
C LEU A 216 9.60 27.04 10.03
N ARG A 217 9.04 28.01 9.30
CA ARG A 217 9.79 29.12 8.71
C ARG A 217 10.47 30.01 9.75
N GLU A 218 9.80 30.28 10.86
CA GLU A 218 10.36 31.05 11.98
C GLU A 218 11.50 30.27 12.65
N ALA A 219 11.31 28.97 12.87
CA ALA A 219 12.32 28.10 13.46
C ALA A 219 13.59 28.00 12.59
N THR A 220 13.42 27.89 11.27
CA THR A 220 14.53 27.77 10.31
C THR A 220 14.96 29.11 9.73
N ALA A 221 14.60 30.23 10.36
CA ALA A 221 14.96 31.55 9.86
C ALA A 221 16.49 31.71 9.80
N GLY A 222 17.04 31.80 8.58
CA GLY A 222 18.48 31.96 8.33
C GLY A 222 19.28 30.66 8.23
N THR A 223 18.63 29.48 8.28
CA THR A 223 19.30 28.19 8.07
C THR A 223 18.43 27.26 7.21
N ALA A 224 19.02 26.63 6.20
CA ALA A 224 18.36 25.55 5.49
C ALA A 224 18.72 24.23 6.19
N PRO A 225 17.74 23.50 6.78
CA PRO A 225 18.06 22.24 7.42
C PRO A 225 18.56 21.23 6.38
N ALA A 226 19.58 20.44 6.73
CA ALA A 226 20.06 19.34 5.92
C ALA A 226 19.13 18.11 5.98
N GLY A 227 18.32 18.02 7.03
CA GLY A 227 17.33 16.98 7.24
C GLY A 227 16.33 17.37 8.33
N ILE A 228 15.17 16.72 8.31
CA ILE A 228 14.09 16.91 9.27
C ILE A 228 13.81 15.56 9.93
N LEU A 229 13.88 15.50 11.25
CA LEU A 229 13.56 14.32 12.05
C LEU A 229 12.28 14.56 12.85
N SER A 230 11.21 13.88 12.47
CA SER A 230 9.92 13.93 13.17
C SER A 230 9.79 12.81 14.18
N LEU A 231 9.59 13.19 15.44
CA LEU A 231 9.21 12.31 16.55
C LEU A 231 7.73 12.50 16.93
N LEU A 232 6.95 13.21 16.11
CA LEU A 232 5.50 13.38 16.31
C LEU A 232 4.74 12.06 16.46
N PRO A 233 5.10 10.96 15.77
CA PRO A 233 4.43 9.67 15.95
C PRO A 233 4.45 9.12 17.38
N LEU A 234 5.33 9.61 18.25
CA LEU A 234 5.38 9.21 19.65
C LEU A 234 4.15 9.64 20.45
N ASP A 235 3.42 10.66 19.99
CA ASP A 235 2.15 11.03 20.59
C ASP A 235 1.01 10.13 20.07
N GLU A 236 0.67 9.15 20.89
CA GLU A 236 -0.44 8.22 20.66
C GLU A 236 -1.76 8.72 21.26
N THR A 237 -1.80 9.91 21.88
CA THR A 237 -3.03 10.45 22.45
C THR A 237 -4.06 10.74 21.37
N ALA A 238 -5.35 10.60 21.69
CA ALA A 238 -6.42 10.82 20.71
C ALA A 238 -6.53 12.30 20.33
N HIS A 239 -6.66 12.58 19.03
CA HIS A 239 -6.80 13.94 18.53
C HIS A 239 -8.14 14.57 19.00
N PRO A 240 -8.18 15.81 19.53
CA PRO A 240 -9.39 16.39 20.10
C PRO A 240 -10.57 16.52 19.14
N GLY A 241 -10.30 16.84 17.87
CA GLY A 241 -11.32 16.94 16.82
C GLY A 241 -11.64 15.63 16.11
N HIS A 242 -10.81 14.60 16.29
CA HIS A 242 -10.88 13.30 15.60
C HIS A 242 -10.42 12.19 16.55
N PRO A 243 -11.25 11.82 17.54
CA PRO A 243 -10.83 10.90 18.62
C PRO A 243 -10.40 9.51 18.13
N GLU A 244 -10.77 9.13 16.91
CA GLU A 244 -10.38 7.90 16.24
C GLU A 244 -8.92 7.90 15.74
N LEU A 245 -8.25 9.06 15.71
CA LEU A 245 -6.88 9.21 15.22
C LEU A 245 -5.90 9.56 16.35
N PRO A 246 -4.69 8.98 16.35
CA PRO A 246 -3.59 9.50 17.15
C PRO A 246 -3.20 10.92 16.72
N GLY A 247 -2.98 11.81 17.69
CA GLY A 247 -2.54 13.19 17.46
C GLY A 247 -1.24 13.24 16.66
N GLY A 248 -0.27 12.36 16.99
CA GLY A 248 0.98 12.25 16.26
C GLY A 248 0.84 11.91 14.77
N LEU A 249 -0.14 11.07 14.41
CA LEU A 249 -0.44 10.75 13.01
C LEU A 249 -1.09 11.93 12.28
N ALA A 250 -2.07 12.57 12.92
CA ALA A 250 -2.73 13.75 12.37
C ALA A 250 -1.69 14.87 12.12
N ALA A 251 -0.83 15.14 13.10
CA ALA A 251 0.26 16.10 13.01
C ALA A 251 1.28 15.74 11.93
N THR A 252 1.59 14.45 11.74
CA THR A 252 2.50 14.01 10.66
C THR A 252 1.90 14.27 9.27
N THR A 253 0.59 14.08 9.10
CA THR A 253 -0.11 14.42 7.85
C THR A 253 -0.07 15.91 7.58
N VAL A 254 -0.33 16.73 8.60
CA VAL A 254 -0.25 18.19 8.48
C VAL A 254 1.18 18.66 8.21
N LEU A 255 2.18 18.02 8.83
CA LEU A 255 3.59 18.30 8.59
C LEU A 255 3.96 18.13 7.12
N LEU A 256 3.56 17.01 6.50
CA LEU A 256 3.82 16.77 5.07
C LEU A 256 3.30 17.92 4.18
N GLN A 257 2.11 18.43 4.49
CA GLN A 257 1.52 19.58 3.78
C GLN A 257 2.22 20.89 4.10
N ALA A 258 2.59 21.10 5.37
CA ALA A 258 3.22 22.33 5.85
C ALA A 258 4.65 22.50 5.33
N LEU A 259 5.37 21.42 5.02
CA LEU A 259 6.71 21.49 4.45
C LEU A 259 6.73 22.20 3.09
N ASP A 260 5.72 21.97 2.25
CA ASP A 260 5.56 22.67 0.96
C ASP A 260 5.33 24.17 1.17
N GLU A 261 4.42 24.52 2.06
CA GLU A 261 4.10 25.92 2.39
C GLU A 261 5.25 26.65 3.08
N ALA A 262 6.10 25.91 3.80
CA ALA A 262 7.30 26.44 4.44
C ALA A 262 8.48 26.60 3.46
N GLY A 263 8.41 25.99 2.26
CA GLY A 263 9.51 25.97 1.30
C GLY A 263 10.72 25.16 1.81
N LEU A 264 10.46 24.08 2.56
CA LEU A 264 11.50 23.21 3.11
C LEU A 264 11.60 21.93 2.26
N ASP A 265 12.69 21.83 1.50
CA ASP A 265 12.96 20.69 0.60
C ASP A 265 13.79 19.57 1.24
N ALA A 266 14.20 19.74 2.50
CA ALA A 266 15.03 18.77 3.21
C ALA A 266 14.29 17.44 3.45
N PRO A 267 15.00 16.29 3.42
CA PRO A 267 14.37 14.99 3.63
C PRO A 267 13.80 14.85 5.04
N LEU A 268 12.54 14.43 5.12
CA LEU A 268 11.78 14.11 6.31
C LEU A 268 11.95 12.63 6.69
N TRP A 269 12.38 12.41 7.93
CA TRP A 269 12.48 11.11 8.57
C TRP A 269 11.49 11.02 9.71
N CYS A 270 10.60 10.04 9.71
CA CYS A 270 9.68 9.80 10.82
C CYS A 270 10.20 8.67 11.72
N LEU A 271 10.43 8.98 12.99
CA LEU A 271 10.84 8.01 13.99
C LEU A 271 9.62 7.42 14.70
N THR A 272 9.64 6.10 14.87
CA THR A 272 8.68 5.36 15.69
C THR A 272 9.41 4.47 16.69
N GLN A 273 8.79 4.16 17.82
CA GLN A 273 9.31 3.26 18.83
C GLN A 273 8.27 2.17 19.09
N GLY A 274 8.66 0.89 18.98
CA GLY A 274 7.74 -0.24 19.27
C GLY A 274 6.59 -0.42 18.27
N ALA A 275 6.69 0.19 17.09
CA ALA A 275 5.67 0.16 16.03
C ALA A 275 5.71 -1.10 15.15
N VAL A 276 6.87 -1.78 15.12
CA VAL A 276 7.11 -2.97 14.29
C VAL A 276 7.88 -3.98 15.12
N ALA A 277 7.63 -5.27 14.87
CA ALA A 277 8.43 -6.35 15.42
C ALA A 277 9.42 -6.83 14.37
N VAL A 278 10.72 -6.71 14.64
CA VAL A 278 11.77 -7.18 13.71
C VAL A 278 12.16 -8.64 13.92
N SER A 279 11.76 -9.22 15.06
CA SER A 279 11.99 -10.63 15.40
C SER A 279 10.83 -11.18 16.23
N ALA A 280 10.76 -12.50 16.37
CA ALA A 280 9.70 -13.15 17.16
C ALA A 280 9.74 -12.81 18.67
N THR A 281 10.86 -12.28 19.16
CA THR A 281 11.07 -11.90 20.57
C THR A 281 10.89 -10.40 20.80
N ASP A 282 10.61 -9.62 19.77
CA ASP A 282 10.49 -8.17 19.84
C ASP A 282 9.07 -7.77 20.28
N PRO A 283 8.88 -7.12 21.44
CA PRO A 283 7.57 -6.75 21.92
C PRO A 283 6.98 -5.59 21.11
N LEU A 284 5.76 -5.75 20.63
CA LEU A 284 5.00 -4.68 19.98
C LEU A 284 4.31 -3.82 21.03
N THR A 285 4.99 -2.77 21.50
CA THR A 285 4.49 -1.91 22.60
C THR A 285 3.58 -0.78 22.12
N SER A 286 3.70 -0.37 20.85
CA SER A 286 3.11 0.87 20.32
C SER A 286 2.55 0.67 18.90
N PRO A 287 1.54 -0.21 18.73
CA PRO A 287 1.00 -0.53 17.41
C PRO A 287 0.33 0.67 16.70
N ALA A 288 -0.13 1.70 17.43
CA ALA A 288 -0.72 2.89 16.83
C ALA A 288 0.28 3.64 15.93
N GLN A 289 1.56 3.64 16.31
CA GLN A 289 2.64 4.25 15.53
C GLN A 289 2.88 3.56 14.18
N ALA A 290 2.42 2.31 14.00
CA ALA A 290 2.50 1.61 12.72
C ALA A 290 1.66 2.31 11.62
N GLN A 291 0.68 3.13 11.99
CA GLN A 291 -0.09 3.93 11.04
C GLN A 291 0.82 4.91 10.27
N THR A 292 1.85 5.46 10.94
CA THR A 292 2.87 6.31 10.31
C THR A 292 3.69 5.55 9.27
N TRP A 293 3.96 4.25 9.45
CA TRP A 293 4.59 3.42 8.42
C TRP A 293 3.70 3.25 7.19
N GLY A 294 2.39 3.16 7.39
CA GLY A 294 1.39 3.16 6.31
C GLY A 294 1.43 4.47 5.52
N LEU A 295 1.32 5.59 6.22
CA LEU A 295 1.39 6.94 5.64
C LEU A 295 2.72 7.17 4.91
N GLY A 296 3.85 6.84 5.54
CA GLY A 296 5.18 7.07 5.00
C GLY A 296 5.45 6.34 3.68
N ARG A 297 4.91 5.13 3.51
CA ARG A 297 5.01 4.40 2.23
C ARG A 297 4.30 5.12 1.08
N VAL A 298 3.19 5.81 1.36
CA VAL A 298 2.47 6.61 0.36
C VAL A 298 3.21 7.93 0.14
N ALA A 299 3.63 8.60 1.20
CA ALA A 299 4.40 9.84 1.13
C ALA A 299 5.72 9.67 0.34
N ALA A 300 6.38 8.52 0.45
CA ALA A 300 7.57 8.20 -0.34
C ALA A 300 7.29 8.11 -1.86
N LEU A 301 6.08 7.72 -2.25
CA LEU A 301 5.66 7.66 -3.66
C LEU A 301 5.20 9.02 -4.18
N GLU A 302 4.52 9.81 -3.34
CA GLU A 302 4.01 11.14 -3.72
C GLU A 302 5.10 12.23 -3.68
N HIS A 303 6.05 12.13 -2.73
CA HIS A 303 7.10 13.12 -2.50
C HIS A 303 8.50 12.47 -2.39
N PRO A 304 8.99 11.79 -3.45
CA PRO A 304 10.20 10.96 -3.39
C PRO A 304 11.49 11.73 -3.11
N HIS A 305 11.51 13.04 -3.34
CA HIS A 305 12.67 13.90 -3.09
C HIS A 305 12.72 14.45 -1.66
N ARG A 306 11.63 14.33 -0.90
CA ARG A 306 11.51 14.85 0.47
C ARG A 306 11.28 13.79 1.52
N TRP A 307 11.01 12.55 1.13
CA TRP A 307 10.86 11.46 2.09
C TRP A 307 12.20 10.72 2.22
N GLY A 308 12.69 10.62 3.45
CA GLY A 308 13.94 9.92 3.80
C GLY A 308 13.82 8.40 3.80
#